data_AF-A0A8H7NNR2-F1
#
_entry.id   AF-A0A8H7NNR2-F1
#
_cell.length_a   1.000
_cell.length_b   1.000
_cell.length_c   1.000
_cell.angle_alpha   90.00
_cell.angle_beta   90.00
_cell.angle_gamma   90.00
#
_symmetry.space_group_name_H-M   'P 1'
#
loop_
_entity.id
_entity.type
_entity.pdbx_description
1 polymer ?
#
loop_
_entity_poly.entity_id
_entity_poly.type
_entity_poly.pdbx_seq_one_letter_code
_entity_poly.pdbx_strand_id
1 'polypeptide(L)'
;MVTAVKHLKESGAGVSETLAILQNDNPDCHLIPRDIYNARAAINRNPSKTSTGITETQPTIYTKQVTSSEDRIRAELRRELSKAREDLKKVEEEKQKEIDQLKLEIEEKDKQIKRFEMFIDICNQRVMVQRERLLDGVPAPGNNSSA
;
A
#
# COMPACT_ATOMS: atom_id res chain seq x y z
N MET A 1 -19.72 -46.02 10.62
CA MET A 1 -19.24 -45.47 9.33
C MET A 1 -18.11 -44.44 9.50
N VAL A 2 -18.34 -43.26 10.10
CA VAL A 2 -17.31 -42.18 10.21
C VAL A 2 -16.01 -42.64 10.89
N THR A 3 -16.09 -43.46 11.95
CA THR A 3 -14.91 -44.03 12.63
C THR A 3 -14.07 -44.92 11.72
N ALA A 4 -14.71 -45.77 10.91
CA ALA A 4 -14.03 -46.65 9.96
C ALA A 4 -13.37 -45.84 8.82
N VAL A 5 -14.05 -44.79 8.33
CA VAL A 5 -13.46 -43.84 7.36
C VAL A 5 -12.25 -43.11 7.95
N LYS A 6 -12.27 -42.77 9.25
CA LYS A 6 -11.14 -42.14 9.94
C LYS A 6 -9.91 -43.04 9.98
N HIS A 7 -10.09 -44.31 10.38
CA HIS A 7 -9.00 -45.28 10.42
C HIS A 7 -8.38 -45.54 9.04
N LEU A 8 -9.22 -45.70 8.01
CA LEU A 8 -8.77 -45.90 6.62
C LEU A 8 -8.04 -44.67 6.06
N LYS A 9 -8.51 -43.46 6.41
CA LYS A 9 -7.81 -42.21 6.07
C LYS A 9 -6.45 -42.11 6.75
N GLU A 10 -6.33 -42.47 8.02
CA GLU A 10 -5.06 -42.47 8.76
C GLU A 10 -4.08 -43.52 8.23
N SER A 11 -4.61 -44.63 7.69
CA SER A 11 -3.83 -45.68 7.01
C SER A 11 -3.41 -45.30 5.57
N GLY A 12 -3.81 -44.12 5.08
CA GLY A 12 -3.41 -43.59 3.78
C GLY A 12 -4.31 -43.99 2.60
N ALA A 13 -5.43 -44.69 2.83
CA ALA A 13 -6.28 -45.17 1.75
C ALA A 13 -6.93 -44.02 0.97
N GLY A 14 -7.12 -44.22 -0.34
CA GLY A 14 -7.84 -43.29 -1.22
C GLY A 14 -9.36 -43.28 -0.97
N VAL A 15 -10.10 -42.31 -1.52
CA VAL A 15 -11.58 -42.26 -1.38
C VAL A 15 -12.26 -43.46 -2.03
N SER A 16 -11.83 -43.82 -3.25
CA SER A 16 -12.35 -44.97 -3.99
C SER A 16 -12.06 -46.29 -3.28
N GLU A 17 -10.85 -46.42 -2.72
CA GLU A 17 -10.41 -47.60 -1.97
C GLU A 17 -11.17 -47.73 -0.66
N THR A 18 -11.36 -46.63 0.07
CA THR A 18 -12.17 -46.59 1.30
C THR A 18 -13.61 -47.02 1.02
N LEU A 19 -14.19 -46.59 -0.11
CA LEU A 19 -15.55 -46.99 -0.49
C LEU A 19 -15.63 -48.49 -0.75
N ALA A 20 -14.71 -49.04 -1.54
CA ALA A 20 -14.67 -50.46 -1.86
C ALA A 20 -14.53 -51.34 -0.61
N ILE A 21 -13.64 -50.96 0.32
CA ILE A 21 -13.45 -51.67 1.59
C ILE A 21 -14.75 -51.65 2.41
N LEU A 22 -15.37 -50.48 2.56
CA LEU A 22 -16.58 -50.36 3.37
C LEU A 22 -17.79 -51.10 2.77
N GLN A 23 -17.91 -51.13 1.45
CA GLN A 23 -18.94 -51.88 0.74
C GLN A 23 -18.69 -53.40 0.85
N ASN A 24 -17.43 -53.84 0.85
CA ASN A 24 -17.09 -55.25 1.04
C ASN A 24 -17.37 -55.72 2.48
N ASP A 25 -17.03 -54.89 3.47
CA ASP A 25 -17.24 -55.20 4.88
C ASP A 25 -18.72 -55.11 5.30
N ASN A 26 -19.52 -54.31 4.57
CA ASN A 26 -20.94 -54.07 4.86
C ASN A 26 -21.75 -54.03 3.54
N PRO A 27 -22.07 -55.19 2.94
CA PRO A 27 -22.73 -55.26 1.63
C PRO A 27 -24.14 -54.67 1.61
N ASP A 28 -24.82 -54.64 2.76
CA ASP A 28 -26.16 -54.04 2.90
C ASP A 28 -26.13 -52.50 2.92
N CYS A 29 -24.95 -51.89 3.07
CA CYS A 29 -24.78 -50.45 3.12
C CYS A 29 -24.40 -49.92 1.73
N HIS A 30 -25.38 -49.40 0.99
CA HIS A 30 -25.18 -48.78 -0.33
C HIS A 30 -24.57 -47.37 -0.22
N LEU A 31 -23.32 -47.30 0.24
CA LEU A 31 -22.56 -46.06 0.29
C LEU A 31 -22.21 -45.60 -1.13
N ILE A 32 -22.23 -44.28 -1.33
CA ILE A 32 -21.72 -43.65 -2.55
C ILE A 32 -20.41 -42.89 -2.26
N PRO A 33 -19.56 -42.60 -3.26
CA PRO A 33 -18.31 -41.85 -3.05
C PRO A 33 -18.50 -40.55 -2.28
N ARG A 34 -19.65 -39.87 -2.49
CA ARG A 34 -20.02 -38.63 -1.80
C ARG A 34 -20.08 -38.80 -0.27
N ASP A 35 -20.54 -39.94 0.21
CA ASP A 35 -20.64 -40.20 1.65
C ASP A 35 -19.27 -40.29 2.29
N ILE A 36 -18.30 -40.88 1.58
CA ILE A 36 -16.91 -40.94 2.01
C ILE A 36 -16.27 -39.55 2.03
N TYR A 37 -16.56 -38.71 1.03
CA TYR A 37 -16.13 -37.31 1.03
C TYR A 37 -16.72 -36.53 2.21
N ASN A 38 -18.03 -36.68 2.47
CA ASN A 38 -18.71 -36.04 3.59
C ASN A 38 -18.13 -36.49 4.94
N ALA A 39 -17.89 -37.79 5.11
CA ALA A 39 -17.29 -38.35 6.31
C ALA A 39 -15.86 -37.82 6.53
N ARG A 40 -15.02 -37.77 5.49
CA ARG A 40 -13.66 -37.19 5.57
C ARG A 40 -13.69 -35.70 5.89
N ALA A 41 -14.64 -34.95 5.32
CA ALA A 41 -14.82 -33.55 5.62
C ALA A 41 -15.28 -33.33 7.07
N ALA A 42 -16.18 -34.17 7.58
CA ALA A 42 -16.61 -34.14 8.98
C ALA A 42 -15.45 -34.46 9.94
N ILE A 43 -14.60 -35.43 9.61
CA ILE A 43 -13.38 -35.76 10.39
C ILE A 43 -12.42 -34.57 10.46
N ASN A 44 -12.30 -33.78 9.39
CA ASN A 44 -11.42 -32.62 9.32
C ASN A 44 -12.00 -31.36 10.00
N ARG A 45 -13.30 -31.34 10.32
CA ARG A 45 -13.92 -30.20 10.99
C ARG A 45 -13.71 -30.33 12.50
N ASN A 46 -13.10 -29.32 13.10
CA ASN A 46 -12.96 -29.23 14.56
C ASN A 46 -14.35 -29.15 15.23
N PRO A 47 -14.70 -30.04 16.17
CA PRO A 47 -16.00 -30.02 16.84
C PRO A 47 -16.24 -28.73 17.64
N SER A 48 -15.18 -28.07 18.09
CA SER A 48 -15.23 -26.79 18.82
C SER A 48 -15.68 -25.58 17.99
N LYS A 49 -15.73 -25.68 16.65
CA LYS A 49 -16.22 -24.58 15.78
C LYS A 49 -17.69 -24.73 15.37
N THR A 50 -18.37 -25.80 15.80
CA THR A 50 -19.72 -26.16 15.30
C THR A 50 -20.80 -26.08 16.39
N SER A 51 -20.47 -25.67 17.63
CA SER A 51 -21.46 -25.58 18.72
C SER A 51 -22.42 -24.39 18.62
N THR A 52 -22.34 -23.57 17.57
CA THR A 52 -23.18 -22.38 17.39
C THR A 52 -24.30 -22.53 16.35
N GLY A 53 -24.63 -23.73 15.87
CA GLY A 53 -25.65 -23.81 14.80
C GLY A 53 -26.22 -25.18 14.45
N ILE A 54 -26.50 -26.05 15.43
CA ILE A 54 -27.36 -27.23 15.19
C ILE A 54 -28.75 -26.95 15.79
N THR A 55 -29.47 -26.04 15.14
CA THR A 55 -30.94 -26.02 15.16
C THR A 55 -31.40 -26.47 13.78
N GLU A 56 -31.42 -27.78 13.56
CA GLU A 56 -32.09 -28.37 12.40
C GLU A 56 -33.60 -28.17 12.57
N THR A 57 -34.18 -27.28 11.75
CA THR A 57 -35.39 -27.52 10.91
C THR A 57 -35.90 -26.16 10.39
N GLN A 58 -35.23 -25.55 9.41
CA GLN A 58 -35.86 -24.75 8.34
C GLN A 58 -34.83 -24.43 7.24
N PRO A 59 -35.19 -24.58 5.95
CA PRO A 59 -34.30 -24.23 4.84
C PRO A 59 -34.21 -22.70 4.71
N THR A 60 -33.19 -22.10 5.30
CA THR A 60 -32.88 -20.67 5.13
C THR A 60 -32.06 -20.48 3.85
N ILE A 61 -32.71 -20.69 2.70
CA ILE A 61 -32.10 -20.52 1.38
C ILE A 61 -31.87 -19.03 1.02
N TYR A 62 -32.43 -18.08 1.78
CA TYR A 62 -32.27 -16.64 1.51
C TYR A 62 -32.08 -15.77 2.75
N THR A 63 -31.46 -16.28 3.81
CA THR A 63 -31.04 -15.39 4.90
C THR A 63 -29.66 -14.87 4.57
N LYS A 64 -29.60 -13.63 4.06
CA LYS A 64 -28.35 -12.87 4.00
C LYS A 64 -27.72 -12.97 5.39
N GLN A 65 -26.57 -13.64 5.50
CA GLN A 65 -25.87 -13.72 6.79
C GLN A 65 -25.81 -12.31 7.34
N VAL A 66 -26.39 -12.11 8.52
CA VAL A 66 -26.39 -10.81 9.18
C VAL A 66 -24.92 -10.47 9.35
N THR A 67 -24.45 -9.47 8.59
CA THR A 67 -23.07 -9.01 8.65
C THR A 67 -22.76 -8.76 10.12
N SER A 68 -21.82 -9.52 10.69
CA SER A 68 -21.45 -9.35 12.09
C SER A 68 -21.03 -7.91 12.32
N SER A 69 -21.21 -7.39 13.54
CA SER A 69 -20.66 -6.09 13.93
C SER A 69 -19.17 -6.00 13.59
N GLU A 70 -18.44 -7.11 13.71
CA GLU A 70 -17.03 -7.23 13.32
C GLU A 70 -16.79 -7.05 11.82
N ASP A 71 -17.68 -7.54 10.95
CA ASP A 71 -17.53 -7.39 9.50
C ASP A 71 -17.79 -5.94 9.07
N ARG A 72 -18.70 -5.24 9.75
CA ARG A 72 -18.92 -3.80 9.54
C ARG A 72 -17.71 -2.99 9.96
N ILE A 73 -17.16 -3.27 11.15
CA ILE A 73 -15.93 -2.62 11.63
C ILE A 73 -14.77 -2.88 10.66
N ARG A 74 -14.61 -4.10 10.16
CA ARG A 74 -13.55 -4.42 9.19
C ARG A 74 -13.72 -3.68 7.86
N ALA A 75 -14.95 -3.48 7.40
CA ALA A 75 -15.22 -2.70 6.20
C ALA A 75 -14.91 -1.21 6.40
N GLU A 76 -15.27 -0.65 7.56
CA GLU A 76 -14.99 0.72 7.94
C GLU A 76 -13.48 0.98 8.06
N LEU A 77 -12.75 0.11 8.76
CA LEU A 77 -11.29 0.17 8.87
C LEU A 77 -10.60 0.10 7.50
N ARG A 78 -11.06 -0.75 6.58
CA ARG A 78 -10.50 -0.81 5.21
C ARG A 78 -10.73 0.49 4.45
N ARG A 79 -11.92 1.08 4.58
CA ARG A 79 -12.24 2.36 3.96
C ARG A 79 -11.38 3.48 4.53
N GLU A 80 -11.21 3.51 5.85
CA GLU A 80 -10.41 4.50 6.54
C GLU A 80 -8.92 4.36 6.21
N LEU A 81 -8.40 3.12 6.13
CA LEU A 81 -7.04 2.87 5.65
C LEU A 81 -6.81 3.31 4.20
N SER A 82 -7.79 3.06 3.31
CA SER A 82 -7.71 3.51 1.92
C SER A 82 -7.66 5.03 1.86
N LYS A 83 -8.53 5.70 2.61
CA LYS A 83 -8.57 7.16 2.70
C LYS A 83 -7.26 7.73 3.25
N ALA A 84 -6.73 7.16 4.33
CA ALA A 84 -5.47 7.60 4.93
C ALA A 84 -4.29 7.46 3.96
N ARG A 85 -4.25 6.39 3.16
CA ARG A 85 -3.23 6.20 2.11
C ARG A 85 -3.37 7.22 0.98
N GLU A 86 -4.59 7.51 0.55
CA GLU A 86 -4.84 8.52 -0.48
C GLU A 86 -4.45 9.92 0.00
N ASP A 87 -4.80 10.28 1.23
CA ASP A 87 -4.48 11.59 1.80
C ASP A 87 -2.97 11.73 2.02
N LEU A 88 -2.28 10.67 2.44
CA LEU A 88 -0.81 10.66 2.53
C LEU A 88 -0.17 10.87 1.15
N LYS A 89 -0.66 10.17 0.11
CA LYS A 89 -0.16 10.33 -1.26
C LYS A 89 -0.34 11.76 -1.78
N LYS A 90 -1.49 12.39 -1.50
CA LYS A 90 -1.72 13.80 -1.86
C LYS A 90 -0.73 14.73 -1.18
N VAL A 91 -0.50 14.56 0.12
CA VAL A 91 0.46 15.38 0.88
C VAL A 91 1.88 15.19 0.34
N GLU A 92 2.28 13.97 0.00
CA GLU A 92 3.58 13.71 -0.62
C GLU A 92 3.71 14.38 -1.99
N GLU A 93 2.67 14.33 -2.83
CA GLU A 93 2.65 14.99 -4.13
C GLU A 93 2.69 16.52 -4.01
N GLU A 94 1.96 17.10 -3.06
CA GLU A 94 1.98 18.55 -2.78
C GLU A 94 3.35 19.00 -2.28
N LYS A 95 3.95 18.27 -1.33
CA LYS A 95 5.30 18.55 -0.85
C LYS A 95 6.34 18.44 -1.95
N GLN A 96 6.23 17.44 -2.83
CA GLN A 96 7.18 17.29 -3.93
C GLN A 96 7.09 18.47 -4.89
N LYS A 97 5.88 18.93 -5.23
CA LYS A 97 5.68 20.15 -6.03
C LYS A 97 6.29 21.39 -5.37
N GLU A 98 6.08 21.56 -4.06
CA GLU A 98 6.66 22.67 -3.30
C GLU A 98 8.19 22.62 -3.31
N ILE A 99 8.78 21.44 -3.09
CA ILE A 99 10.23 21.22 -3.16
C ILE A 99 10.77 21.61 -4.54
N ASP A 100 10.11 21.18 -5.61
CA ASP A 100 10.57 21.46 -6.97
C ASP A 100 10.43 22.95 -7.32
N GLN A 101 9.38 23.61 -6.82
CA GLN A 101 9.23 25.06 -6.95
C GLN A 101 10.32 25.82 -6.18
N LEU A 102 10.64 25.41 -4.96
CA LEU A 102 11.70 26.01 -4.16
C LEU A 102 13.08 25.83 -4.79
N LYS A 103 13.36 24.67 -5.40
CA LYS A 103 14.61 24.44 -6.14
C LYS A 103 14.73 25.38 -7.34
N LEU A 104 13.66 25.59 -8.09
CA LEU A 104 13.65 26.54 -9.21
C LEU A 104 13.91 27.97 -8.72
N GLU A 105 13.32 28.37 -7.58
CA GLU A 105 13.58 29.70 -7.02
C GLU A 105 15.04 29.86 -6.58
N ILE A 106 15.64 28.84 -5.99
CA ILE A 106 17.08 28.84 -5.64
C ILE A 106 17.93 29.03 -6.91
N GLU A 107 17.67 28.28 -7.98
CA GLU A 107 18.40 28.44 -9.24
C GLU A 107 18.25 29.84 -9.86
N GLU A 108 17.07 30.44 -9.75
CA GLU A 108 16.84 31.81 -10.22
C GLU A 108 17.61 32.82 -9.37
N LYS A 109 17.57 32.69 -8.04
CA LYS A 109 18.30 33.56 -7.11
C LYS A 109 19.81 33.43 -7.33
N ASP A 110 20.33 32.23 -7.57
CA ASP A 110 21.75 32.02 -7.90
C ASP A 110 22.15 32.72 -9.21
N LYS A 111 21.29 32.71 -10.23
CA LYS A 111 21.52 33.47 -11.48
C LYS A 111 21.55 34.97 -11.21
N GLN A 112 20.67 35.47 -10.34
CA GLN A 112 20.66 36.88 -9.94
C GLN A 112 21.94 37.25 -9.18
N ILE A 113 22.35 36.42 -8.20
CA ILE A 113 23.58 36.62 -7.44
C ILE A 113 24.79 36.71 -8.38
N LYS A 114 24.94 35.78 -9.33
CA LYS A 114 26.03 35.82 -10.32
C LYS A 114 26.04 37.11 -11.15
N ARG A 115 24.87 37.63 -11.51
CA ARG A 115 24.77 38.93 -12.22
C ARG A 115 25.22 40.08 -11.33
N PHE A 116 24.85 40.07 -10.05
CA PHE A 116 25.30 41.06 -9.08
C PHE A 116 26.81 40.97 -8.82
N GLU A 117 27.37 39.77 -8.69
CA GLU A 117 28.81 39.55 -8.56
C GLU A 117 29.56 40.12 -9.76
N MET A 118 29.13 39.80 -10.99
CA MET A 118 29.71 40.35 -12.20
C MET A 118 29.62 41.89 -12.25
N PHE A 119 28.51 42.46 -11.78
CA PHE A 119 28.36 43.92 -11.69
C PHE A 119 29.32 44.53 -10.68
N ILE A 120 29.46 43.91 -9.49
CA ILE A 120 30.39 44.33 -8.44
C ILE A 120 31.83 44.31 -8.98
N ASP A 121 32.22 43.27 -9.70
CA ASP A 121 33.56 43.16 -10.30
C ASP A 121 33.84 44.31 -11.28
N ILE A 122 32.87 44.65 -12.14
CA ILE A 122 32.98 45.79 -13.07
C ILE A 122 33.12 47.11 -12.31
N CYS A 123 32.31 47.32 -11.27
CA CYS A 123 32.41 48.50 -10.43
C CYS A 123 33.78 48.60 -9.76
N ASN A 124 34.28 47.50 -9.19
CA ASN A 124 35.60 47.43 -8.56
C ASN A 124 36.72 47.74 -9.56
N GLN A 125 36.68 47.15 -10.76
CA GLN A 125 37.64 47.44 -11.82
C GLN A 125 37.65 48.94 -12.19
N ARG A 126 36.48 49.55 -12.34
CA ARG A 126 36.37 50.98 -12.67
C ARG A 126 36.96 51.87 -11.59
N VAL A 127 36.70 51.55 -10.31
CA VAL A 127 37.27 52.26 -9.16
C VAL A 127 38.79 52.12 -9.14
N MET A 128 39.32 50.92 -9.40
CA MET A 128 40.77 50.68 -9.44
C MET A 128 41.45 51.49 -10.55
N VAL A 129 40.91 51.48 -11.77
CA VAL A 129 41.44 52.29 -12.89
C VAL A 129 41.39 53.79 -12.57
N GLN A 130 40.31 54.26 -11.94
CA GLN A 130 40.20 55.67 -11.56
C GLN A 130 41.18 56.04 -10.45
N ARG A 131 41.42 55.13 -9.50
CA ARG A 131 42.41 55.30 -8.43
C ARG A 131 43.82 55.38 -9.00
N GLU A 132 44.19 54.52 -9.95
CA GLU A 132 45.47 54.56 -10.65
C GLU A 132 45.67 55.89 -11.39
N ARG A 133 44.67 56.36 -12.15
CA ARG A 133 44.74 57.67 -12.84
C ARG A 133 44.96 58.86 -11.90
N LEU A 134 44.33 58.83 -10.72
CA LEU A 134 44.51 59.87 -9.70
C LEU A 134 45.89 59.79 -9.03
N LEU A 135 46.44 58.58 -8.85
CA LEU A 135 47.79 58.37 -8.32
C LEU A 135 48.87 58.82 -9.32
N ASP A 136 48.63 58.62 -10.62
CA ASP A 136 49.52 59.04 -11.72
C ASP A 136 49.40 60.55 -12.05
N GLY A 137 48.61 61.31 -11.29
CA GLY A 137 48.48 62.76 -11.46
C GLY A 137 47.76 63.20 -12.74
N VAL A 138 47.08 62.28 -13.43
CA VAL A 138 46.29 62.60 -14.64
C VAL A 138 44.97 63.23 -14.20
N PRO A 139 44.67 64.49 -14.56
CA PRO A 139 43.43 65.14 -14.15
C PRO A 139 42.24 64.37 -14.72
N ALA A 140 41.25 64.08 -13.87
CA ALA A 140 40.02 63.40 -14.26
C ALA A 140 39.36 64.16 -15.43
N PRO A 141 38.86 63.46 -16.48
CA PRO A 141 38.15 64.14 -17.57
C PRO A 141 36.94 64.88 -16.97
N GLY A 142 36.92 66.19 -17.21
CA GLY A 142 36.00 67.14 -16.61
C GLY A 142 34.54 66.72 -16.73
N ASN A 143 33.85 66.81 -15.61
CA ASN A 143 32.42 66.57 -15.48
C ASN A 143 31.65 67.69 -16.22
N ASN A 144 31.33 67.50 -17.50
CA ASN A 144 30.37 68.37 -18.19
C ASN A 144 28.96 68.03 -17.72
N SER A 145 28.59 68.64 -16.60
CA SER A 145 27.20 68.81 -16.20
C SER A 145 26.62 69.90 -17.12
N SER A 146 25.87 69.49 -18.14
CA SER A 146 25.06 70.39 -18.94
C SER A 146 23.59 70.07 -18.69
N ALA A 147 22.84 71.14 -18.45
CA ALA A 147 21.45 71.27 -18.01
C ALA A 147 20.42 70.36 -18.69
#